data_AF-M0D263-F1
#
_entry.id   AF-M0D263-F1
#
_cell.length_a   1.000
_cell.length_b   1.000
_cell.length_c   1.000
_cell.angle_alpha   90.00
_cell.angle_beta   90.00
_cell.angle_gamma   90.00
#
_symmetry.space_group_name_H-M   'P 1'
#
loop_
_entity.id
_entity.type
_entity.pdbx_description
1 polymer ?
#
loop_
_entity_poly.entity_id
_entity_poly.type
_entity_poly.pdbx_seq_one_letter_code
_entity_poly.pdbx_strand_id
1 'polypeptide(L)' 'MVAEAEVETNAEVMASVEEGPTETLVIADINCDDAYLTAPLADAAPLPEWR' A
#
# COMPACT_ATOMS: atom_id res chain seq x y z
N MET A 1 -8.64 5.59 26.03
CA MET A 1 -7.74 6.62 25.46
C MET A 1 -7.04 5.93 24.30
N VAL A 2 -7.43 6.25 23.07
CA VAL A 2 -6.83 5.64 21.86
C VAL A 2 -5.52 6.38 21.61
N ALA A 3 -4.41 5.66 21.59
CA ALA A 3 -3.11 6.24 21.30
C ALA A 3 -3.08 6.67 19.83
N GLU A 4 -2.72 7.93 19.58
CA GLU A 4 -2.45 8.46 18.25
C GLU A 4 -1.20 7.76 17.72
N ALA A 5 -1.34 7.03 16.62
CA ALA A 5 -0.21 6.38 15.97
C ALA A 5 0.68 7.47 15.36
N GLU A 6 1.93 7.56 15.82
CA GLU A 6 2.94 8.44 15.25
C GLU A 6 3.25 7.97 13.83
N VAL A 7 2.82 8.75 12.84
CA VAL A 7 3.10 8.49 11.43
C VAL A 7 4.55 8.87 11.16
N GLU A 8 5.42 7.87 11.11
CA GLU A 8 6.82 8.02 10.72
C GLU A 8 6.91 8.45 9.26
N THR A 9 7.41 9.66 9.03
CA THR A 9 7.36 10.39 7.75
C THR A 9 8.38 9.90 6.71
N ASN A 10 9.02 8.75 6.94
CA ASN A 10 10.11 8.24 6.12
C ASN A 10 10.01 6.72 5.87
N ALA A 11 8.79 6.23 5.64
CA ALA A 11 8.63 4.90 5.08
C ALA A 11 8.97 4.96 3.57
N GLU A 12 10.10 4.37 3.17
CA GLU A 12 10.39 4.10 1.77
C GLU A 12 9.36 3.08 1.24
N VAL A 13 8.23 3.57 0.72
CA VAL A 13 7.15 2.74 0.18
C VAL A 13 7.57 2.20 -1.19
N MET A 14 7.77 0.89 -1.28
CA MET A 14 8.03 0.18 -2.54
C MET A 14 6.71 -0.37 -3.10
N ALA A 15 6.31 0.06 -4.29
CA ALA A 15 5.11 -0.44 -4.98
C ALA A 15 5.49 -1.15 -6.29
N SER A 16 4.87 -2.31 -6.55
CA SER A 16 5.06 -3.12 -7.77
C SER A 16 3.70 -3.41 -8.41
N VAL A 17 3.65 -3.47 -9.75
CA VAL A 17 2.47 -3.86 -10.53
C VAL A 17 2.76 -5.20 -11.21
N GLU A 18 1.95 -6.22 -10.94
CA GLU A 18 2.00 -7.49 -11.67
C GLU A 18 1.04 -7.48 -12.86
N GLU A 19 1.56 -7.79 -14.05
CA GLU A 19 0.78 -7.89 -15.28
C GLU A 19 0.08 -9.25 -15.38
N GLY A 20 -1.17 -9.30 -14.92
CA GLY A 20 -2.15 -10.37 -15.19
C GLY A 20 -3.35 -9.84 -15.99
N PRO A 21 -4.38 -10.66 -16.30
CA PRO A 21 -5.62 -10.17 -16.93
C PRO A 21 -6.36 -9.10 -16.10
N THR A 22 -5.92 -8.85 -14.86
CA THR A 22 -6.33 -7.75 -14.01
C THR A 22 -5.10 -7.26 -13.25
N GLU A 23 -4.74 -6.00 -13.44
CA GLU A 23 -3.67 -5.35 -12.69
C GLU A 23 -4.08 -5.24 -11.21
N THR A 24 -3.20 -5.62 -10.29
CA THR A 24 -3.47 -5.66 -8.84
C THR A 24 -2.47 -4.75 -8.12
N LEU A 25 -2.98 -3.90 -7.22
CA LEU A 25 -2.18 -3.12 -6.28
C LEU A 25 -1.85 -3.98 -5.06
N VAL A 26 -0.56 -4.04 -4.70
CA VAL A 26 -0.08 -4.74 -3.50
C VAL A 26 0.61 -3.73 -2.58
N ILE A 27 0.21 -3.70 -1.31
CA ILE A 27 0.85 -2.90 -0.25
C ILE A 27 1.35 -3.87 0.81
N ALA A 28 2.66 -3.94 1.02
CA ALA A 28 3.29 -4.83 2.00
C ALA A 28 4.02 -4.05 3.09
N ASP A 29 3.92 -4.52 4.34
CA ASP A 29 4.76 -4.03 5.44
C ASP A 29 6.14 -4.68 5.34
N ILE A 30 7.18 -3.87 5.22
CA ILE A 30 8.57 -4.33 5.08
C ILE A 30 9.13 -4.95 6.36
N ASN A 31 8.49 -4.74 7.51
CA ASN A 31 8.97 -5.19 8.82
C ASN A 31 8.36 -6.51 9.26
N CYS A 32 7.30 -6.97 8.58
CA CYS A 32 6.53 -8.14 9.00
C CYS A 32 6.28 -9.05 7.81
N ASP A 33 6.83 -10.27 7.88
CA ASP A 33 6.56 -11.29 6.89
C ASP A 33 5.05 -11.58 6.80
N ASP A 34 4.59 -11.83 5.58
CA ASP A 34 3.18 -12.14 5.25
C ASP A 34 2.15 -11.04 5.61
N ALA A 35 2.59 -9.83 5.97
CA ALA A 35 1.71 -8.70 6.22
C ALA A 35 1.54 -7.84 4.95
N TYR A 36 0.48 -8.12 4.18
CA TYR A 36 0.18 -7.37 2.96
C TYR A 36 -1.33 -7.21 2.70
N LEU A 37 -1.67 -6.21 1.91
CA LEU A 37 -3.01 -5.93 1.40
C LEU A 37 -2.99 -5.94 -0.13
N THR A 38 -4.09 -6.41 -0.73
CA THR A 38 -4.28 -6.42 -2.19
C THR A 38 -5.60 -5.79 -2.57
N ALA A 39 -5.62 -5.08 -3.69
CA ALA A 39 -6.83 -4.50 -4.28
C ALA A 39 -6.71 -4.46 -5.81
N PRO A 40 -7.82 -4.52 -6.57
CA PRO A 40 -7.77 -4.28 -8.01
C PRO A 40 -7.22 -2.89 -8.31
N LEU A 41 -6.29 -2.76 -9.26
CA LEU A 41 -5.70 -1.45 -9.60
C LEU A 41 -6.76 -0.45 -10.10
N ALA A 42 -7.80 -0.94 -10.78
CA ALA A 42 -8.91 -0.12 -11.27
C ALA A 42 -9.68 0.60 -10.15
N ASP A 43 -9.67 0.06 -8.93
CA ASP A 43 -10.34 0.64 -7.76
C ASP A 43 -9.39 1.51 -6.92
N ALA A 44 -8.10 1.52 -7.23
CA ALA A 44 -7.10 2.31 -6.54
C ALA A 44 -6.99 3.72 -7.15
N ALA A 45 -7.07 4.74 -6.29
CA ALA A 45 -6.72 6.09 -6.71
C ALA A 45 -5.20 6.18 -7.01
N PRO A 46 -4.75 7.00 -7.97
CA PRO A 46 -3.33 7.31 -8.17
C PRO A 46 -2.77 8.16 -7.02
N LEU A 47 -1.48 8.03 -6.73
CA LEU A 47 -0.80 8.71 -5.61
C LEU A 47 -1.05 10.22 -5.49
N PRO A 48 -1.12 11.03 -6.57
CA PRO A 48 -1.44 12.46 -6.47
C PRO A 48 -2.85 12.76 -5.92
N GLU A 49 -3.74 11.77 -5.95
CA GLU A 49 -5.12 11.86 -5.45
C GLU A 49 -5.27 11.32 -4.02
N TRP A 50 -4.21 10.73 -3.46
CA TRP A 50 -4.18 10.30 -2.06
C TRP A 50 -4.02 11.54 -1.18
N ARG A 51 -5.10 11.92 -0.50
CA ARG A 51 -5.19 13.08 0.40
C ARG A 51 -4.78 12.75 1.81
#